data_AF-A0A166ANB7-F1
#
_entry.id   AF-A0A166ANB7-F1
#
_cell.length_a   1.000
_cell.length_b   1.000
_cell.length_c   1.000
_cell.angle_alpha   90.00
_cell.angle_beta   90.00
_cell.angle_gamma   90.00
#
_symmetry.space_group_name_H-M   'P 1'
#
loop_
_entity.id
_entity.type
_entity.pdbx_description
1 polymer ?
#
loop_
_entity_poly.entity_id
_entity_poly.type
_entity_poly.pdbx_seq_one_letter_code
_entity_poly.pdbx_strand_id
1 'polypeptide(L)' 'MRVMFLPPYSPDLNPIELAFSAIKAHVRRDGTLGREDLDQRVDDTYVYVHLMQAAFSVTAQDALGFFHHCGYV' A
#
# COMPACT_ATOMS: atom_id res chain seq x y z
N MET A 1 -10.30 0.78 23.21
CA MET A 1 -9.88 1.33 21.90
C MET A 1 -9.20 2.68 22.16
N ARG A 2 -7.96 2.88 21.72
CA ARG A 2 -7.29 4.20 21.79
C ARG A 2 -7.27 4.77 20.37
N VAL A 3 -7.71 6.02 20.21
CA VAL A 3 -7.65 6.74 18.94
C VAL A 3 -6.49 7.72 18.99
N MET A 4 -5.71 7.79 17.91
CA MET A 4 -4.68 8.82 17.73
C MET A 4 -5.15 9.79 16.65
N PHE A 5 -5.30 11.06 17.03
CA PHE A 5 -5.68 12.11 16.10
C PHE A 5 -4.44 12.64 15.38
N LEU A 6 -4.52 12.78 14.07
CA LEU A 6 -3.51 13.42 13.25
C LEU A 6 -3.93 14.84 12.91
N PRO A 7 -2.99 15.80 12.85
CA PRO A 7 -3.28 17.11 12.28
C PRO A 7 -3.72 16.95 10.81
N PRO A 8 -4.56 17.87 10.28
CA PRO A 8 -4.92 17.88 8.88
C PRO A 8 -3.68 17.91 7.96
N TYR A 9 -3.76 17.24 6.81
CA TYR A 9 -2.69 17.19 5.80
C TYR A 9 -1.32 16.75 6.35
N SER A 10 -1.31 15.81 7.31
CA SER A 10 -0.09 15.22 7.85
C SER A 10 0.13 13.78 7.37
N PRO A 11 0.28 13.53 6.05
CA PRO A 11 0.50 12.17 5.53
C PRO A 11 1.81 11.57 6.05
N ASP A 12 2.81 12.40 6.36
CA ASP A 12 4.10 11.97 6.90
C ASP A 12 3.98 11.32 8.29
N LEU A 13 2.87 11.56 9.00
CA LEU A 13 2.56 10.95 10.28
C LEU A 13 1.66 9.71 10.13
N ASN A 14 1.34 9.26 8.91
CA ASN A 14 0.45 8.13 8.68
C ASN A 14 1.19 6.96 8.01
N PRO A 15 1.54 5.88 8.75
CA PRO A 15 2.35 4.77 8.24
C PRO A 15 1.74 4.06 7.03
N ILE A 16 0.42 4.13 6.84
CA ILE A 16 -0.25 3.52 5.69
C ILE A 16 0.18 4.16 4.36
N GLU A 17 0.61 5.43 4.36
CA GLU A 17 1.08 6.12 3.16
C GLU A 17 2.38 5.49 2.64
N LEU A 18 3.28 5.12 3.55
CA LEU A 18 4.52 4.40 3.22
C LEU A 18 4.22 2.99 2.70
N ALA A 19 3.27 2.29 3.33
CA ALA A 19 2.83 0.97 2.87
C ALA A 19 2.25 1.04 1.44
N PHE A 20 1.35 1.98 1.15
CA PHE A 20 0.82 2.17 -0.19
C PHE A 20 1.90 2.59 -1.19
N SER A 21 2.88 3.40 -0.78
CA SER A 21 4.03 3.73 -1.63
C SER A 21 4.83 2.47 -2.02
N ALA A 22 5.11 1.59 -1.05
CA ALA A 22 5.82 0.33 -1.28
C ALA A 22 5.02 -0.62 -2.21
N ILE A 23 3.72 -0.77 -1.97
CA ILE A 23 2.83 -1.60 -2.82
C ILE A 23 2.79 -1.06 -4.24
N LYS A 24 2.60 0.25 -4.43
CA LYS A 24 2.63 0.87 -5.77
C LYS A 24 3.98 0.67 -6.45
N ALA A 25 5.09 0.78 -5.70
CA ALA A 25 6.42 0.53 -6.24
C ALA A 25 6.61 -0.94 -6.64
N HIS A 26 6.02 -1.89 -5.92
CA HIS A 26 6.01 -3.30 -6.28
C HIS A 26 5.23 -3.53 -7.59
N VAL A 27 3.98 -3.07 -7.68
CA VAL A 27 3.14 -3.21 -8.88
C VAL A 27 3.82 -2.61 -10.12
N ARG A 28 4.44 -1.43 -9.99
CA ARG A 28 5.17 -0.80 -11.10
C ARG A 28 6.40 -1.58 -11.55
N ARG A 29 7.09 -2.25 -10.61
CA ARG A 29 8.27 -3.06 -10.92
C ARG A 29 7.89 -4.39 -11.57
N ASP A 30 6.80 -4.98 -11.12
CA ASP A 30 6.26 -6.22 -11.65
C ASP A 30 5.76 -6.04 -13.09
N GLY A 31 5.11 -4.90 -13.38
CA GLY A 31 4.70 -4.54 -14.76
C GLY A 31 3.52 -5.34 -15.30
N THR A 32 2.93 -6.20 -14.47
CA THR A 32 1.84 -7.11 -14.84
C THR A 32 0.48 -6.41 -14.97
N LEU A 33 0.27 -5.31 -14.24
CA LEU A 33 -0.97 -4.54 -14.28
C LEU A 33 -0.78 -3.25 -15.08
N GLY A 34 -1.71 -3.00 -16.01
CA GLY A 34 -1.75 -1.87 -16.93
C GLY A 34 -2.96 -0.95 -16.72
N ARG A 35 -3.18 -0.03 -17.68
CA ARG A 35 -4.34 0.90 -17.65
C ARG A 35 -5.61 0.23 -18.19
N GLU A 36 -5.44 -0.72 -19.08
CA GLU A 36 -6.46 -1.58 -19.66
C GLU A 36 -7.20 -2.39 -18.59
N ASP A 37 -6.51 -2.74 -17.50
CA ASP A 37 -7.06 -3.50 -16.36
C ASP A 37 -8.03 -2.68 -15.48
N LEU A 38 -8.29 -1.42 -15.83
CA LEU A 38 -9.26 -0.57 -15.13
C LEU A 38 -10.71 -0.78 -15.62
N ASP A 39 -10.92 -1.51 -16.71
CA ASP A 39 -12.28 -1.79 -17.22
C ASP A 39 -12.96 -2.90 -16.41
N GLN A 40 -13.79 -2.52 -15.44
CA GLN A 40 -14.55 -3.44 -14.58
C GLN A 40 -15.69 -4.18 -15.31
N ARG A 41 -15.84 -4.00 -16.64
CA ARG A 41 -16.84 -4.73 -17.43
C ARG A 41 -16.35 -6.12 -17.86
N VAL A 42 -15.06 -6.39 -17.73
CA VAL A 42 -14.44 -7.69 -17.98
C VAL A 42 -14.13 -8.39 -16.65
N ASP A 43 -13.78 -9.67 -16.70
CA ASP A 43 -13.33 -10.39 -15.50
C ASP A 43 -12.03 -9.76 -14.97
N ASP A 44 -12.12 -9.14 -13.81
CA ASP A 44 -11.05 -8.44 -13.12
C ASP A 44 -10.45 -9.27 -11.96
N THR A 45 -10.83 -10.55 -11.83
CA THR A 45 -10.31 -11.46 -10.80
C THR A 45 -8.78 -11.49 -10.80
N TYR A 46 -8.17 -11.47 -11.98
CA TYR A 46 -6.71 -11.41 -12.15
C TYR A 46 -6.09 -10.17 -11.48
N VAL A 47 -6.73 -9.01 -11.60
CA VAL A 47 -6.28 -7.74 -10.99
C VAL A 47 -6.25 -7.88 -9.47
N TYR A 48 -7.32 -8.42 -8.88
CA TYR A 48 -7.39 -8.63 -7.44
C TYR A 48 -6.30 -9.58 -6.93
N VAL A 49 -6.02 -10.67 -7.63
CA VAL A 49 -4.95 -11.62 -7.24
C VAL A 49 -3.59 -10.93 -7.21
N HIS A 50 -3.25 -10.13 -8.22
CA HIS A 50 -1.96 -9.42 -8.29
C HIS A 50 -1.87 -8.29 -7.26
N LEU A 51 -2.95 -7.55 -7.03
CA LEU A 51 -3.01 -6.55 -5.97
C LEU A 51 -2.86 -7.18 -4.57
N MET A 52 -3.44 -8.35 -4.34
CA MET A 52 -3.25 -9.10 -3.10
C MET A 52 -1.80 -9.54 -2.93
N GLN A 53 -1.18 -10.12 -3.96
CA GLN A 53 0.24 -10.49 -3.92
C GLN A 53 1.13 -9.26 -3.62
N ALA A 54 0.87 -8.12 -4.26
CA ALA A 54 1.59 -6.88 -4.00
C ALA A 54 1.37 -6.38 -2.56
N ALA A 55 0.15 -6.46 -2.03
CA ALA A 55 -0.14 -6.10 -0.64
C ALA A 55 0.61 -6.99 0.36
N PHE A 56 0.65 -8.31 0.10
CA PHE A 56 1.39 -9.28 0.93
C PHE A 56 2.91 -9.24 0.72
N SER A 57 3.41 -8.44 -0.23
CA SER A 57 4.85 -8.20 -0.37
C SER A 57 5.44 -7.31 0.73
N VAL A 58 4.58 -6.55 1.44
CA VAL A 58 4.99 -5.76 2.60
C VAL A 58 5.24 -6.68 3.79
N THR A 59 6.49 -6.74 4.26
CA THR A 59 6.87 -7.59 5.38
C THR A 59 6.58 -6.93 6.74
N ALA A 60 6.61 -7.72 7.81
CA ALA A 60 6.53 -7.19 9.17
C ALA A 60 7.69 -6.23 9.49
N GLN A 61 8.87 -6.47 8.92
CA GLN A 61 10.03 -5.59 9.09
C GLN A 61 9.82 -4.25 8.38
N ASP A 62 9.25 -4.26 7.17
CA ASP A 62 8.89 -3.02 6.46
C ASP A 62 7.86 -2.22 7.25
N ALA A 63 6.82 -2.89 7.76
CA ALA A 63 5.78 -2.27 8.58
C ALA A 63 6.38 -1.60 9.83
N LEU A 64 7.28 -2.28 10.55
CA LEU A 64 7.99 -1.69 11.68
C LEU A 64 8.79 -0.45 11.25
N GLY A 65 9.50 -0.52 10.12
CA GLY A 65 10.21 0.61 9.53
C GLY A 65 9.30 1.79 9.22
N PHE A 66 8.07 1.55 8.75
CA PHE A 66 7.09 2.60 8.47
C PHE A 66 6.62 3.30 9.76
N PHE A 67 6.33 2.53 10.82
CA PHE A 67 5.97 3.10 12.12
C PHE A 67 7.12 3.91 12.74
N HIS A 68 8.35 3.40 12.65
CA HIS A 68 9.54 4.14 13.10
C HIS A 68 9.74 5.43 12.30
N HIS A 69 9.56 5.40 10.97
CA HIS A 69 9.64 6.59 10.13
C HIS A 69 8.64 7.68 10.54
N CYS A 70 7.43 7.30 10.94
CA CYS A 70 6.41 8.22 11.44
C CYS A 70 6.57 8.60 12.93
N GLY A 71 7.59 8.07 13.63
CA GLY A 71 7.89 8.41 15.03
C GLY A 71 7.02 7.70 16.07
N TYR A 72 6.43 6.55 15.73
CA TYR A 72 5.59 5.77 16.67
C TYR A 72 6.35 4.72 17.49
N VAL A 73 7.56 4.35 17.06
CA VAL A 73 8.44 3.35 17.68
C VAL A 73 9.85 3.89 17.71
#